data_AF-A0A2E6AD47-F1
#
_entry.id   AF-A0A2E6AD47-F1
#
_cell.length_a   1.000
_cell.length_b   1.000
_cell.length_c   1.000
_cell.angle_alpha   90.00
_cell.angle_beta   90.00
_cell.angle_gamma   90.00
#
_symmetry.space_group_name_H-M   'P 1'
#
loop_
_entity.id
_entity.type
_entity.pdbx_description
1 polymer ?
#
loop_
_entity_poly.entity_id
_entity_poly.type
_entity_poly.pdbx_seq_one_letter_code
_entity_poly.pdbx_strand_id
1 'polypeptide(L)'
;MKKIFSLTILLILAQTVYSAGAVPPKLVSEKLIKEAKSVNKKAIKLKNEWRDTRKLIKKAMKAHSNKDYKNSISFAEQAINQAKMSVEQHNKQKDNVRFLDE
;
A
#
# COMPACT_ATOMS: atom_id res chain seq x y z
N MET A 1 56.14 15.96 43.33
CA MET A 1 55.49 14.63 43.40
C MET A 1 54.55 14.49 42.22
N LYS A 2 54.96 13.74 41.19
CA LYS A 2 54.15 13.46 40.00
C LYS A 2 53.09 12.42 40.36
N LYS A 3 51.81 12.81 40.36
CA LYS A 3 50.70 11.84 40.36
C LYS A 3 50.19 11.70 38.93
N ILE A 4 50.48 10.55 38.36
CA ILE A 4 49.93 10.03 37.10
C ILE A 4 48.53 9.45 37.42
N PHE A 5 47.74 9.13 36.38
CA PHE A 5 46.40 8.51 36.34
C PHE A 5 45.25 9.53 36.24
N SER A 6 44.33 9.49 35.27
CA SER A 6 44.04 8.50 34.23
C SER A 6 43.21 9.13 33.11
N LEU A 7 43.46 8.60 31.91
CA LEU A 7 42.66 8.60 30.70
C LEU A 7 41.14 8.51 30.98
N THR A 8 40.36 9.49 30.51
CA THR A 8 38.91 9.31 30.24
C THR A 8 38.57 9.90 28.89
N ILE A 9 38.74 9.05 27.88
CA ILE A 9 38.13 9.18 26.56
C ILE A 9 36.62 9.23 26.77
N LEU A 10 36.01 10.41 26.57
CA LEU A 10 34.56 10.56 26.49
C LEU A 10 34.12 10.17 25.07
N LEU A 11 34.03 8.86 24.85
CA LEU A 11 33.43 8.31 23.64
C LEU A 11 31.91 8.53 23.74
N ILE A 12 31.41 9.63 23.18
CA ILE A 12 29.98 9.82 22.97
C ILE A 12 29.57 8.84 21.87
N LEU A 13 29.17 7.66 22.33
CA LEU A 13 28.59 6.61 21.51
C LEU A 13 27.24 7.12 21.00
N ALA A 14 27.23 7.70 19.79
CA ALA A 14 26.01 7.94 19.05
C ALA A 14 25.37 6.58 18.73
N GLN A 15 24.56 6.07 19.64
CA GLN A 15 23.76 4.88 19.39
C GLN A 15 22.65 5.27 18.42
N THR A 16 22.94 5.20 17.12
CA THR A 16 21.91 5.09 16.10
C THR A 16 21.23 3.74 16.31
N VAL A 17 20.07 3.76 16.96
CA VAL A 17 19.16 2.63 17.04
C VAL A 17 18.68 2.35 15.61
N TYR A 18 19.40 1.48 14.89
CA TYR A 18 18.90 0.89 13.66
C TYR A 18 17.78 -0.07 14.05
N SER A 19 16.53 0.41 13.94
CA SER A 19 15.37 -0.47 13.98
C SER A 19 15.45 -1.44 12.80
N ALA A 20 15.82 -2.68 13.10
CA ALA A 20 15.84 -3.78 12.15
C ALA A 20 14.40 -4.11 11.71
N GLY A 21 14.16 -4.14 10.39
CA GLY A 21 13.12 -4.98 9.80
C GLY A 21 11.85 -4.30 9.25
N ALA A 22 11.61 -3.01 9.44
CA ALA A 22 10.42 -2.37 8.87
C ALA A 22 10.63 -1.96 7.40
N VAL A 23 9.78 -2.46 6.48
CA VAL A 23 9.78 -2.01 5.08
C VAL A 23 9.41 -0.52 5.04
N PRO A 24 10.19 0.33 4.33
CA PRO A 24 9.89 1.76 4.22
C PRO A 24 8.46 2.02 3.72
N PRO A 25 7.67 2.89 4.37
CA PRO A 25 6.29 3.19 3.97
C PRO A 25 6.14 3.63 2.51
N LYS A 26 7.16 4.30 1.97
CA LYS A 26 7.23 4.65 0.55
C LYS A 26 7.10 3.41 -0.35
N LEU A 27 7.89 2.37 -0.08
CA LEU A 27 7.90 1.13 -0.88
C LEU A 27 6.58 0.37 -0.73
N VAL A 28 6.02 0.34 0.48
CA VAL A 28 4.69 -0.26 0.74
C VAL A 28 3.62 0.46 -0.08
N SER A 29 3.59 1.79 -0.04
CA SER A 29 2.68 2.64 -0.80
C SER A 29 2.82 2.41 -2.32
N GLU A 30 4.04 2.40 -2.87
CA GLU A 30 4.27 2.13 -4.30
C GLU A 30 3.74 0.76 -4.72
N LYS A 31 4.00 -0.27 -3.90
CA LYS A 31 3.54 -1.64 -4.15
C LYS A 31 2.01 -1.71 -4.19
N LEU A 32 1.34 -1.13 -3.20
CA LEU A 32 -0.13 -1.17 -3.13
C LEU A 32 -0.80 -0.37 -4.24
N ILE A 33 -0.24 0.76 -4.66
CA ILE A 33 -0.76 1.51 -5.82
C ILE A 33 -0.65 0.66 -7.09
N LYS A 34 0.47 -0.05 -7.29
CA LYS A 34 0.66 -0.95 -8.44
C LYS A 34 -0.35 -2.10 -8.40
N GLU A 35 -0.59 -2.69 -7.23
CA GLU A 35 -1.59 -3.74 -7.04
C GLU A 35 -3.01 -3.22 -7.34
N ALA A 36 -3.40 -2.07 -6.77
CA ALA A 36 -4.70 -1.45 -7.01
C ALA A 36 -4.97 -1.22 -8.50
N LYS A 37 -3.97 -0.70 -9.24
CA LYS A 37 -4.05 -0.54 -10.70
C LYS A 37 -4.21 -1.88 -11.43
N SER A 38 -3.44 -2.89 -11.03
CA SER A 38 -3.47 -4.22 -11.63
C SER A 38 -4.82 -4.91 -11.45
N VAL A 39 -5.36 -4.92 -10.22
CA VAL A 39 -6.67 -5.52 -9.94
C VAL A 39 -7.79 -4.75 -10.62
N ASN A 40 -7.77 -3.41 -10.57
CA ASN A 40 -8.78 -2.60 -11.25
C ASN A 40 -8.76 -2.80 -12.78
N LYS A 41 -7.60 -3.07 -13.39
CA LYS A 41 -7.52 -3.44 -14.81
C LYS A 41 -8.30 -4.73 -15.12
N LYS A 42 -8.39 -5.68 -14.18
CA LYS A 42 -9.23 -6.88 -14.34
C LYS A 42 -10.71 -6.50 -14.34
N ALA A 43 -11.15 -5.67 -13.38
CA ALA A 43 -12.52 -5.16 -13.33
C ALA A 43 -12.92 -4.41 -14.61
N ILE A 44 -12.03 -3.56 -15.16
CA ILE A 44 -12.24 -2.85 -16.43
C ILE A 44 -12.41 -3.82 -17.60
N LYS A 45 -11.58 -4.86 -17.70
CA LYS A 45 -11.70 -5.87 -18.77
C LYS A 45 -13.04 -6.61 -18.71
N LEU A 46 -13.56 -6.83 -17.50
CA LEU A 46 -14.88 -7.42 -17.27
C LEU A 46 -16.03 -6.41 -17.45
N LYS A 47 -15.73 -5.17 -17.82
CA LYS A 47 -16.69 -4.05 -17.91
C LYS A 47 -17.49 -3.82 -16.62
N ASN A 48 -16.94 -4.18 -15.47
CA ASN A 48 -17.62 -4.07 -14.17
C ASN A 48 -16.94 -3.11 -13.18
N GLU A 49 -16.07 -2.21 -13.66
CA GLU A 49 -15.35 -1.26 -12.80
C GLU A 49 -16.31 -0.39 -11.98
N TRP A 50 -16.10 -0.34 -10.67
CA TRP A 50 -16.81 0.59 -9.81
C TRP A 50 -16.23 1.99 -9.94
N ARG A 51 -17.10 3.00 -10.11
CA ARG A 51 -16.73 4.40 -10.36
C ARG A 51 -15.70 4.97 -9.37
N ASP A 52 -15.85 4.66 -8.08
CA ASP A 52 -15.02 5.27 -7.04
C ASP A 52 -13.66 4.61 -6.89
N THR A 53 -13.48 3.38 -7.38
CA THR A 53 -12.19 2.67 -7.34
C THR A 53 -11.11 3.45 -8.08
N ARG A 54 -11.43 3.97 -9.28
CA ARG A 54 -10.51 4.80 -10.06
C ARG A 54 -10.12 6.09 -9.34
N LYS A 55 -11.07 6.71 -8.61
CA LYS A 55 -10.79 7.92 -7.83
C LYS A 55 -9.89 7.63 -6.63
N LEU A 56 -10.11 6.51 -5.93
CA LEU A 56 -9.26 6.07 -4.84
C LEU A 56 -7.81 5.83 -5.31
N ILE A 57 -7.61 5.19 -6.47
CA ILE A 57 -6.27 5.01 -7.06
C ILE A 57 -5.61 6.38 -7.32
N LYS A 58 -6.35 7.35 -7.87
CA LYS A 58 -5.83 8.72 -8.09
C LYS A 58 -5.49 9.42 -6.77
N LYS A 59 -6.33 9.28 -5.74
CA LYS A 59 -6.05 9.82 -4.39
C LYS A 59 -4.79 9.17 -3.79
N ALA A 60 -4.64 7.85 -3.92
CA ALA A 60 -3.47 7.12 -3.45
C ALA A 60 -2.18 7.62 -4.12
N MET A 61 -2.20 7.80 -5.45
CA MET A 61 -1.08 8.36 -6.20
C MET A 61 -0.72 9.80 -5.77
N LYS A 62 -1.73 10.66 -5.58
CA LYS A 62 -1.52 12.04 -5.13
C LYS A 62 -0.96 12.10 -3.70
N ALA A 63 -1.45 11.27 -2.80
CA ALA A 63 -0.92 11.16 -1.44
C ALA A 63 0.53 10.66 -1.46
N HIS A 64 0.84 9.67 -2.30
CA HIS A 64 2.21 9.16 -2.47
C HIS A 64 3.17 10.25 -2.95
N SER A 65 2.81 11.02 -3.97
CA SER A 65 3.65 12.11 -4.48
C SER A 65 3.90 13.18 -3.42
N ASN A 66 2.92 13.39 -2.53
CA ASN A 66 3.03 14.31 -1.41
C ASN A 66 3.77 13.73 -0.19
N LYS A 67 4.37 12.54 -0.32
CA LYS A 67 5.02 11.76 0.76
C LYS A 67 4.08 11.41 1.92
N ASP A 68 2.77 11.56 1.73
CA ASP A 68 1.73 11.13 2.66
C ASP A 68 1.45 9.64 2.46
N TYR A 69 2.43 8.82 2.87
CA TYR A 69 2.39 7.38 2.64
C TYR A 69 1.26 6.70 3.43
N LYS A 70 0.89 7.22 4.59
CA LYS A 70 -0.22 6.68 5.40
C LYS A 70 -1.53 6.76 4.66
N ASN A 71 -1.92 7.94 4.17
CA ASN A 71 -3.16 8.08 3.41
C ASN A 71 -3.06 7.39 2.04
N SER A 72 -1.88 7.38 1.43
CA SER A 72 -1.66 6.66 0.19
C SER A 72 -1.94 5.17 0.31
N ILE A 73 -1.40 4.53 1.35
CA ILE A 73 -1.62 3.11 1.67
C ILE A 73 -3.12 2.87 1.88
N SER A 74 -3.77 3.67 2.72
CA SER A 74 -5.20 3.51 3.02
C SER A 74 -6.08 3.62 1.76
N PHE A 75 -5.85 4.60 0.90
CA PHE A 75 -6.60 4.75 -0.34
C PHE A 75 -6.33 3.59 -1.32
N ALA A 76 -5.09 3.09 -1.38
CA ALA A 76 -4.74 1.97 -2.24
C ALA A 76 -5.40 0.67 -1.77
N GLU A 77 -5.43 0.39 -0.48
CA GLU A 77 -6.12 -0.78 0.11
C GLU A 77 -7.63 -0.74 -0.15
N GLN A 78 -8.26 0.41 0.05
CA GLN A 78 -9.68 0.60 -0.29
C GLN A 78 -9.94 0.35 -1.78
N ALA A 79 -9.06 0.84 -2.66
CA ALA A 79 -9.18 0.57 -4.09
C ALA A 79 -9.00 -0.91 -4.44
N ILE A 80 -8.06 -1.61 -3.81
CA ILE A 80 -7.87 -3.05 -4.00
C ILE A 80 -9.13 -3.82 -3.60
N ASN A 81 -9.70 -3.51 -2.44
CA ASN A 81 -10.91 -4.17 -1.94
C ASN A 81 -12.09 -3.94 -2.89
N GLN A 82 -12.34 -2.70 -3.32
CA GLN A 82 -13.40 -2.41 -4.28
C GLN A 82 -13.20 -3.09 -5.63
N ALA A 83 -11.96 -3.11 -6.16
CA ALA A 83 -11.66 -3.78 -7.40
C ALA A 83 -11.87 -5.31 -7.31
N LYS A 84 -11.52 -5.93 -6.17
CA LYS A 84 -11.76 -7.36 -5.92
C LYS A 84 -13.26 -7.66 -5.84
N MET A 85 -14.01 -6.87 -5.08
CA MET A 85 -15.46 -7.04 -4.96
C MET A 85 -16.17 -6.87 -6.31
N SER A 86 -15.75 -5.91 -7.13
CA SER A 86 -16.24 -5.73 -8.49
C SER A 86 -16.01 -6.98 -9.36
N VAL A 87 -14.82 -7.57 -9.32
CA VAL A 87 -14.53 -8.82 -10.08
C VAL A 87 -15.40 -9.97 -9.56
N GLU A 88 -15.52 -10.12 -8.24
CA GLU A 88 -16.33 -11.17 -7.63
C GLU A 88 -17.82 -11.03 -7.97
N GLN A 89 -18.36 -9.81 -7.93
CA GLN A 89 -19.74 -9.53 -8.31
C GLN A 89 -20.03 -9.96 -9.74
N HIS A 90 -19.14 -9.63 -10.69
CA HIS A 90 -19.29 -10.04 -12.09
C HIS A 90 -19.37 -11.58 -12.22
N ASN A 91 -18.47 -12.29 -11.53
CA ASN A 91 -18.43 -13.75 -11.59
C ASN A 91 -19.71 -14.38 -11.02
N LYS A 92 -20.19 -13.91 -9.86
CA LYS A 92 -21.45 -14.40 -9.26
C LYS A 92 -22.66 -14.13 -10.14
N GLN A 93 -22.71 -12.97 -10.78
CA GLN A 93 -23.81 -12.64 -11.70
C GLN A 93 -23.79 -13.55 -12.94
N LYS A 94 -22.60 -13.84 -13.49
CA LYS A 94 -22.46 -14.77 -14.61
C LYS A 94 -22.95 -16.18 -14.26
N ASP A 95 -22.66 -16.66 -13.06
CA ASP A 95 -23.09 -17.98 -12.61
C ASP A 95 -24.62 -18.03 -12.42
N ASN A 96 -25.26 -16.95 -11.95
CA ASN A 96 -26.71 -16.89 -11.78
C ASN A 96 -27.50 -16.91 -13.11
N VAL A 97 -26.96 -16.33 -14.19
CA VAL A 97 -27.66 -16.38 -15.50
C VAL A 97 -27.73 -17.82 -16.02
N ARG A 98 -26.71 -18.64 -15.75
CA ARG A 98 -26.66 -20.05 -16.20
C ARG A 98 -27.82 -20.90 -15.68
N PHE A 99 -28.40 -20.57 -14.52
CA PHE A 99 -29.49 -21.36 -13.91
C PHE A 99 -30.90 -20.92 -14.35
N LEU A 100 -31.03 -19.81 -15.08
CA LEU A 100 -32.34 -19.30 -15.54
C LEU A 100 -32.67 -19.73 -16.99
N ASP A 101 -31.75 -20.42 -17.65
CA ASP A 101 -31.86 -20.90 -19.03
C ASP A 101 -32.10 -22.44 -19.11
N GLU A 102 -32.34 -23.13 -17.98
CA GLU A 102 -32.72 -24.56 -17.89
C GLU A 102 -34.22 -24.72 -17.56
#